data_AF-A0A2E8B9G2-F1
#
_entry.id   AF-A0A2E8B9G2-F1
#
_cell.length_a   1.000
_cell.length_b   1.000
_cell.length_c   1.000
_cell.angle_alpha   90.00
_cell.angle_beta   90.00
_cell.angle_gamma   90.00
#
_symmetry.space_group_name_H-M   'P 1'
#
loop_
_entity.id
_entity.type
_entity.pdbx_description
1 polymer ?
#
loop_
_entity_poly.entity_id
_entity_poly.type
_entity_poly.pdbx_seq_one_letter_code
_entity_poly.pdbx_strand_id
1 'polypeptide(L)'
;MKIPKIDISNDWDNPKPGLHNAVLIDVIDKGLQTWDVRGESEQTPKIRLLWEVEEKTSGGKPMRVAKSYTKSLGLNSPLRTMLCSWLGGEMSEQEIDDIDTDDLIGRPAQVLVVSYVKDGESRVYVKEVRKPLEDKQLKPSGEFIQMKDRDEGGQ
;
A
#
# COMPACT_ATOMS: atom_id res chain seq x y z
N MET A 1 -25.84 37.07 8.37
CA MET A 1 -24.88 36.07 8.88
C MET A 1 -24.39 35.30 7.67
N LYS A 2 -23.11 35.44 7.29
CA LYS A 2 -22.55 34.70 6.15
C LYS A 2 -22.31 33.27 6.61
N ILE A 3 -23.06 32.32 6.06
CA ILE A 3 -22.77 30.90 6.19
C ILE A 3 -21.36 30.69 5.62
N PRO A 4 -20.41 30.12 6.36
CA PRO A 4 -19.11 29.81 5.78
C PRO A 4 -19.36 28.83 4.64
N LYS A 5 -18.88 29.16 3.43
CA LYS A 5 -18.76 28.17 2.37
C LYS A 5 -17.87 27.06 2.94
N ILE A 6 -18.46 25.89 3.16
CA ILE A 6 -17.69 24.66 3.26
C ILE A 6 -17.04 24.53 1.89
N ASP A 7 -15.73 24.74 1.85
CA ASP A 7 -14.95 24.43 0.67
C ASP A 7 -15.01 22.91 0.52
N ILE A 8 -15.91 22.45 -0.34
CA ILE A 8 -16.06 21.06 -0.74
C ILE A 8 -15.03 20.72 -1.83
N SER A 9 -13.78 21.18 -1.68
CA SER A 9 -12.70 20.50 -2.38
C SER A 9 -12.69 19.07 -1.82
N ASN A 10 -13.11 18.10 -2.63
CA ASN A 10 -12.91 16.67 -2.39
C ASN A 10 -11.40 16.37 -2.46
N ASP A 11 -10.60 17.09 -1.68
CA ASP A 11 -9.21 16.77 -1.41
C ASP A 11 -9.25 15.56 -0.48
N TRP A 12 -9.37 14.38 -1.09
CA TRP A 12 -8.84 13.18 -0.48
C TRP A 12 -7.42 13.55 -0.04
N ASP A 13 -7.20 13.59 1.28
CA ASP A 13 -5.91 13.86 1.92
C ASP A 13 -4.93 12.75 1.51
N ASN A 14 -4.46 12.85 0.27
CA ASN A 14 -3.54 11.95 -0.40
C ASN A 14 -2.15 12.55 -0.29
N PRO A 15 -1.12 11.72 -0.09
CA PRO A 15 0.25 12.21 -0.11
C PRO A 15 0.56 12.84 -1.47
N LYS A 16 1.36 13.89 -1.47
CA LYS A 16 1.82 14.51 -2.72
C LYS A 16 2.59 13.49 -3.57
N PRO A 17 2.53 13.55 -4.91
CA PRO A 17 3.41 12.72 -5.74
C PRO A 17 4.88 12.95 -5.39
N GLY A 18 5.65 11.88 -5.18
CA GLY A 18 7.02 11.97 -4.70
C GLY A 18 7.46 10.76 -3.89
N LEU A 19 8.68 10.84 -3.35
CA LEU A 19 9.21 9.83 -2.43
C LEU A 19 8.81 10.15 -1.00
N HIS A 20 8.28 9.15 -0.30
CA HIS A 20 7.85 9.26 1.10
C HIS A 20 8.50 8.20 1.96
N ASN A 21 8.83 8.56 3.20
CA ASN A 21 9.09 7.56 4.23
C ASN A 21 7.78 6.96 4.68
N ALA A 22 7.77 5.63 4.79
CA ALA A 22 6.56 4.89 5.05
C ALA A 22 6.82 3.68 5.94
N VAL A 23 5.75 3.10 6.47
CA VAL A 23 5.79 1.87 7.26
C VAL A 23 4.64 0.97 6.83
N LEU A 24 4.92 -0.31 6.58
CA LEU A 24 3.87 -1.26 6.24
C LEU A 24 2.99 -1.46 7.48
N ILE A 25 1.68 -1.29 7.32
CA ILE A 25 0.72 -1.39 8.43
C ILE A 25 -0.30 -2.51 8.24
N ASP A 26 -0.44 -3.04 7.02
CA ASP A 26 -1.35 -4.14 6.76
C ASP A 26 -0.98 -4.90 5.48
N VAL A 27 -1.30 -6.19 5.50
CA VAL A 27 -1.20 -7.11 4.37
C VAL A 27 -2.56 -7.77 4.20
N ILE A 28 -3.25 -7.36 3.13
CA ILE A 28 -4.63 -7.76 2.88
C ILE A 28 -4.63 -8.79 1.76
N ASP A 29 -4.93 -10.04 2.10
CA ASP A 29 -5.27 -11.06 1.11
C ASP A 29 -6.68 -10.77 0.56
N LYS A 30 -6.78 -10.57 -0.75
CA LYS A 30 -8.06 -10.33 -1.43
C LYS A 30 -8.62 -11.60 -2.05
N GLY A 31 -7.97 -12.75 -1.88
CA GLY A 31 -8.34 -14.00 -2.53
C GLY A 31 -8.34 -13.87 -4.06
N LEU A 32 -9.11 -14.73 -4.71
CA LEU A 32 -9.31 -14.69 -6.16
C LEU A 32 -10.17 -13.48 -6.54
N GLN A 33 -9.61 -12.62 -7.37
CA GLN A 33 -10.32 -11.49 -7.97
C GLN A 33 -10.61 -11.82 -9.43
N THR A 34 -11.84 -11.55 -9.87
CA THR A 34 -12.27 -11.79 -11.25
C THR A 34 -12.16 -10.50 -12.06
N TRP A 35 -11.71 -10.60 -13.30
CA TRP A 35 -11.76 -9.51 -14.27
C TRP A 35 -11.95 -10.04 -15.69
N ASP A 36 -12.49 -9.20 -16.56
CA ASP A 36 -12.72 -9.55 -17.96
C ASP A 36 -11.49 -9.17 -18.81
N VAL A 37 -10.92 -10.17 -19.49
CA VAL A 37 -9.92 -9.98 -20.53
C VAL A 37 -10.53 -10.43 -21.84
N ARG A 38 -10.82 -9.47 -22.74
CA ARG A 38 -11.31 -9.75 -24.10
C ARG A 38 -12.58 -10.62 -24.14
N GLY A 39 -13.44 -10.53 -23.13
CA GLY A 39 -14.69 -11.30 -23.02
C GLY A 39 -14.55 -12.65 -22.32
N GLU A 40 -13.35 -13.01 -21.87
CA GLU A 40 -13.10 -14.16 -21.01
C GLU A 40 -12.89 -13.68 -19.57
N SER A 41 -13.57 -14.33 -18.63
CA SER A 41 -13.39 -14.06 -17.20
C SER A 41 -12.15 -14.79 -16.70
N GLU A 42 -11.14 -14.01 -16.30
CA GLU A 42 -9.94 -14.51 -15.65
C GLU A 42 -10.05 -14.33 -14.14
N GLN A 43 -9.43 -15.24 -13.39
CA GLN A 43 -9.31 -15.13 -11.94
C GLN A 43 -7.85 -15.14 -11.55
N THR A 44 -7.47 -14.34 -10.56
CA THR A 44 -6.11 -14.39 -10.01
C THR A 44 -6.11 -14.00 -8.55
N PRO A 45 -5.27 -14.64 -7.73
CA PRO A 45 -5.13 -14.28 -6.34
C PRO A 45 -4.47 -12.91 -6.22
N LYS A 46 -5.06 -12.01 -5.43
CA LYS A 46 -4.54 -10.66 -5.22
C LYS A 46 -4.17 -10.45 -3.76
N ILE A 47 -3.07 -9.75 -3.56
CA ILE A 47 -2.63 -9.27 -2.25
C ILE A 47 -2.48 -7.74 -2.32
N ARG A 48 -2.83 -7.04 -1.25
CA ARG A 48 -2.69 -5.59 -1.14
C ARG A 48 -1.84 -5.25 0.07
N LEU A 49 -0.76 -4.52 -0.19
CA LEU A 49 0.10 -3.95 0.84
C LEU A 49 -0.34 -2.51 1.10
N LEU A 50 -0.47 -2.14 2.37
CA LEU A 50 -0.89 -0.82 2.84
C LEU A 50 0.20 -0.21 3.71
N TRP A 51 0.62 1.01 3.37
CA TRP A 51 1.61 1.76 4.12
C TRP A 51 1.01 3.04 4.71
N GLU A 52 1.43 3.40 5.92
CA GLU A 52 1.34 4.75 6.44
C GLU A 52 2.55 5.55 6.00
N VAL A 53 2.35 6.81 5.60
CA VAL A 53 3.44 7.74 5.26
C VAL A 53 3.60 8.79 6.37
N GLU A 54 4.73 9.50 6.34
CA GLU A 54 5.01 10.58 7.29
C GLU A 54 4.06 11.79 7.16
N GLU A 55 3.50 12.02 5.96
CA GLU A 55 2.53 13.09 5.73
C GLU A 55 1.22 12.82 6.47
N LYS A 56 0.62 13.91 6.99
CA LYS A 56 -0.62 13.88 7.73
C LYS A 56 -1.72 14.61 6.97
N THR A 57 -2.93 14.08 7.11
CA THR A 57 -4.16 14.72 6.66
C THR A 57 -4.33 16.09 7.32
N SER A 58 -5.19 16.93 6.75
CA SER A 58 -5.62 18.19 7.37
C SER A 58 -6.14 18.00 8.82
N GLY A 59 -6.76 16.85 9.08
CA GLY A 59 -7.23 16.42 10.41
C GLY A 59 -6.15 15.82 11.33
N GLY A 60 -4.87 15.85 10.93
CA GLY A 60 -3.75 15.37 11.73
C GLY A 60 -3.56 13.85 11.78
N LYS A 61 -4.34 13.09 10.99
CA LYS A 61 -4.19 11.63 10.89
C LYS A 61 -3.09 11.25 9.90
N PRO A 62 -2.38 10.13 10.08
CA PRO A 62 -1.42 9.65 9.07
C PRO A 62 -2.12 9.40 7.73
N MET A 63 -1.52 9.87 6.65
CA MET A 63 -1.96 9.51 5.31
C MET A 63 -1.51 8.08 4.97
N ARG A 64 -2.24 7.44 4.06
CA ARG A 64 -2.02 6.03 3.71
C ARG A 64 -1.98 5.82 2.21
N VAL A 65 -1.13 4.91 1.75
CA VAL A 65 -1.00 4.52 0.35
C VAL A 65 -0.93 3.02 0.23
N ALA A 66 -1.41 2.48 -0.90
CA ALA A 66 -1.45 1.04 -1.09
C ALA A 66 -1.05 0.64 -2.50
N LYS A 67 -0.64 -0.62 -2.64
CA LYS A 67 -0.42 -1.27 -3.93
C LYS A 67 -0.92 -2.70 -3.89
N SER A 68 -1.58 -3.10 -4.98
CA SER A 68 -2.03 -4.47 -5.17
C SER A 68 -1.10 -5.21 -6.12
N TYR A 69 -0.86 -6.47 -5.81
CA TYR A 69 -0.06 -7.40 -6.59
C TYR A 69 -0.87 -8.67 -6.85
N THR A 70 -0.44 -9.43 -7.86
CA THR A 70 -0.77 -10.86 -7.89
C THR A 70 -0.02 -11.56 -6.77
N LYS A 71 -0.71 -12.38 -5.97
CA LYS A 71 -0.12 -13.17 -4.88
C LYS A 71 0.64 -14.36 -5.48
N SER A 72 1.84 -14.07 -5.99
CA SER A 72 2.76 -15.04 -6.57
C SER A 72 4.18 -14.58 -6.29
N LEU A 73 5.05 -15.53 -5.94
CA LEU A 73 6.47 -15.31 -5.70
C LEU A 73 7.33 -15.98 -6.79
N GLY A 74 6.76 -16.22 -7.97
CA GLY A 74 7.54 -16.74 -9.10
C GLY A 74 8.66 -15.78 -9.54
N LEU A 75 9.67 -16.31 -10.24
CA LEU A 75 10.92 -15.62 -10.60
C LEU A 75 10.73 -14.19 -11.13
N ASN A 76 9.73 -14.00 -12.01
CA ASN A 76 9.41 -12.74 -12.68
C ASN A 76 8.14 -12.05 -12.13
N SER A 77 7.64 -12.49 -10.98
CA SER A 77 6.41 -11.93 -10.40
C SER A 77 6.67 -10.50 -9.88
N PRO A 78 5.76 -9.55 -10.12
CA PRO A 78 5.92 -8.18 -9.63
C PRO A 78 6.02 -8.07 -8.10
N LEU A 79 5.40 -9.00 -7.36
CA LEU A 79 5.49 -9.06 -5.90
C LEU A 79 6.92 -9.42 -5.47
N ARG A 80 7.50 -10.47 -6.05
CA ARG A 80 8.90 -10.86 -5.80
C ARG A 80 9.87 -9.74 -6.13
N THR A 81 9.75 -9.14 -7.32
CA THR A 81 10.62 -8.03 -7.73
C THR A 81 10.55 -6.87 -6.73
N MET A 82 9.36 -6.56 -6.21
CA MET A 82 9.22 -5.54 -5.18
C MET A 82 9.84 -5.96 -3.84
N LEU A 83 9.64 -7.20 -3.39
CA LEU A 83 10.22 -7.69 -2.14
C LEU A 83 11.76 -7.63 -2.17
N CYS A 84 12.39 -8.05 -3.28
CA CYS A 84 13.86 -7.94 -3.43
C CYS A 84 14.33 -6.48 -3.39
N SER A 85 13.59 -5.57 -4.03
CA SER A 85 13.91 -4.12 -4.01
C SER A 85 13.76 -3.51 -2.62
N TRP A 86 12.77 -3.97 -1.85
CA TRP A 86 12.46 -3.45 -0.53
C TRP A 86 13.37 -4.04 0.57
N LEU A 87 13.54 -5.36 0.61
CA LEU A 87 14.27 -6.07 1.67
C LEU A 87 15.77 -6.12 1.43
N GLY A 88 16.20 -6.15 0.16
CA GLY A 88 17.48 -5.58 -0.17
C GLY A 88 18.51 -6.36 -0.93
N GLY A 89 18.23 -6.64 -2.19
CA GLY A 89 19.15 -7.27 -3.12
C GLY A 89 18.64 -8.64 -3.55
N GLU A 90 19.51 -9.41 -4.21
CA GLU A 90 19.22 -10.78 -4.62
C GLU A 90 19.00 -11.65 -3.37
N MET A 91 17.73 -11.91 -3.05
CA MET A 91 17.39 -12.99 -2.14
C MET A 91 17.32 -14.27 -2.96
N SER A 92 17.78 -15.38 -2.40
CA SER A 92 17.67 -16.68 -3.06
C SER A 92 16.20 -17.04 -3.29
N GLU A 93 15.94 -17.95 -4.24
CA GLU A 93 14.59 -18.47 -4.47
C GLU A 93 13.97 -19.04 -3.19
N GLN A 94 14.76 -19.78 -2.42
CA GLN A 94 14.32 -20.38 -1.16
C GLN A 94 13.98 -19.31 -0.11
N GLU A 95 14.83 -18.31 0.09
CA GLU A 95 14.55 -17.23 1.05
C GLU A 95 13.30 -16.44 0.69
N ILE A 96 13.00 -16.27 -0.60
CA ILE A 96 11.80 -15.56 -1.05
C ILE A 96 10.55 -16.39 -0.80
N ASP A 97 10.58 -17.66 -1.15
CA ASP A 97 9.42 -18.55 -1.04
C ASP A 97 9.04 -18.81 0.43
N ASP A 98 10.00 -18.70 1.34
CA ASP A 98 9.80 -18.83 2.78
C ASP A 98 9.30 -17.54 3.46
N ILE A 99 9.18 -16.41 2.73
CA ILE A 99 8.67 -15.16 3.32
C ILE A 99 7.16 -15.26 3.56
N ASP A 100 6.79 -15.17 4.83
CA ASP A 100 5.45 -14.72 5.20
C ASP A 100 5.35 -13.20 5.03
N THR A 101 4.44 -12.76 4.18
CA THR A 101 4.21 -11.33 3.95
C THR A 101 3.72 -10.60 5.19
N ASP A 102 3.04 -11.29 6.11
CA ASP A 102 2.55 -10.69 7.36
C ASP A 102 3.71 -10.29 8.29
N ASP A 103 4.82 -11.04 8.28
CA ASP A 103 6.04 -10.74 9.05
C ASP A 103 6.73 -9.44 8.60
N LEU A 104 6.24 -8.84 7.51
CA LEU A 104 6.72 -7.56 7.01
C LEU A 104 5.96 -6.38 7.62
N ILE A 105 4.86 -6.59 8.35
CA ILE A 105 4.11 -5.52 9.02
C ILE A 105 5.01 -4.84 10.05
N GLY A 106 4.96 -3.51 10.09
CA GLY A 106 5.83 -2.67 10.91
C GLY A 106 7.18 -2.37 10.27
N ARG A 107 7.53 -2.97 9.13
CA ARG A 107 8.80 -2.67 8.45
C ARG A 107 8.75 -1.30 7.75
N PRO A 108 9.77 -0.45 7.95
CA PRO A 108 9.88 0.82 7.26
C PRO A 108 10.26 0.63 5.77
N ALA A 109 9.84 1.58 4.94
CA ALA A 109 10.04 1.58 3.50
C ALA A 109 10.20 3.01 2.97
N GLN A 110 10.77 3.14 1.78
CA GLN A 110 10.59 4.34 0.95
C GLN A 110 9.61 3.99 -0.18
N VAL A 111 8.54 4.78 -0.32
CA VAL A 111 7.52 4.56 -1.36
C VAL A 111 7.50 5.73 -2.34
N LEU A 112 7.53 5.42 -3.63
CA LEU A 112 7.31 6.40 -4.68
C LEU A 112 5.81 6.50 -4.97
N VAL A 113 5.19 7.61 -4.60
CA VAL A 113 3.77 7.90 -4.84
C VAL A 113 3.60 8.64 -6.15
N VAL A 114 2.64 8.20 -6.96
CA VAL A 114 2.29 8.83 -8.25
C VAL A 114 0.80 9.13 -8.27
N SER A 115 0.43 10.30 -8.78
CA SER A 115 -0.96 10.68 -9.02
C SER A 115 -1.42 10.28 -10.42
N TYR A 116 -2.69 9.93 -10.54
CA TYR A 116 -3.40 9.75 -11.80
C TYR A 116 -4.81 10.31 -11.67
N VAL A 117 -5.40 10.70 -12.80
CA VAL A 117 -6.79 11.14 -12.84
C VAL A 117 -7.66 9.96 -13.25
N LYS A 118 -8.69 9.66 -12.46
CA LYS A 118 -9.72 8.68 -12.79
C LYS A 118 -11.07 9.30 -12.54
N ASP A 119 -11.94 9.26 -13.55
CA ASP A 119 -13.30 9.82 -13.48
C ASP A 119 -13.33 11.30 -13.06
N GLY A 120 -12.30 12.07 -13.45
CA GLY A 120 -12.14 13.48 -13.08
C GLY A 120 -11.55 13.73 -11.69
N GLU A 121 -11.29 12.68 -10.90
CA GLU A 121 -10.73 12.77 -9.56
C GLU A 121 -9.23 12.43 -9.56
N SER A 122 -8.44 13.23 -8.84
CA SER A 122 -7.04 12.90 -8.57
C SER A 122 -6.95 11.77 -7.55
N ARG A 123 -6.24 10.70 -7.90
CA ARG A 123 -5.96 9.56 -7.03
C ARG A 123 -4.47 9.30 -7.00
N VAL A 124 -4.01 8.63 -5.96
CA VAL A 124 -2.61 8.23 -5.85
C VAL A 124 -2.46 6.72 -5.73
N TYR A 125 -1.31 6.22 -6.16
CA TYR A 125 -0.90 4.85 -5.93
C TYR A 125 0.61 4.80 -5.71
N VAL A 126 1.08 3.72 -5.09
CA VAL A 126 2.52 3.47 -4.99
C VAL A 126 3.01 2.92 -6.34
N LYS A 127 4.03 3.53 -6.92
CA LYS A 127 4.69 3.04 -8.13
C LYS A 127 5.80 2.06 -7.77
N GLU A 128 6.68 2.43 -6.83
CA GLU A 128 7.86 1.67 -6.41
C GLU A 128 7.96 1.64 -4.88
N VAL A 129 8.54 0.57 -4.35
CA VAL A 129 8.87 0.38 -2.93
C VAL A 129 10.35 0.06 -2.85
N ARG A 130 11.07 0.72 -1.95
CA ARG A 130 12.53 0.62 -1.80
C ARG A 130 12.88 0.50 -0.31
N LYS A 131 14.13 0.15 -0.03
CA LYS A 131 14.70 0.23 1.33
C LYS A 131 14.40 1.59 1.98
N PRO A 132 14.16 1.62 3.29
CA PRO A 132 14.11 2.87 4.05
C PRO A 132 15.48 3.57 4.02
N LEU A 133 15.48 4.88 4.22
CA LEU A 133 16.73 5.60 4.54
C LEU A 133 17.16 5.23 5.96
N GLU A 134 18.45 5.02 6.19
CA GLU A 134 19.00 4.53 7.47
C GLU A 134 18.57 5.39 8.68
N ASP A 135 18.44 6.70 8.47
CA ASP A 135 18.07 7.70 9.46
C ASP A 135 16.54 7.90 9.63
N LYS A 136 15.72 7.27 8.78
CA LYS A 136 14.26 7.47 8.76
C LYS A 136 13.49 6.16 8.85
N GLN A 137 13.42 5.62 10.06
CA GLN A 137 12.59 4.47 10.40
C GLN A 137 11.24 4.93 10.98
N LEU A 138 10.24 5.09 10.11
CA LEU A 138 8.88 5.38 10.54
C LEU A 138 8.32 4.17 11.31
N LYS A 139 7.63 4.43 12.43
CA LYS A 139 6.89 3.41 13.19
C LYS A 139 5.39 3.52 12.89
N PRO A 140 4.62 2.42 12.93
CA PRO A 140 3.17 2.49 12.78
C PRO A 140 2.57 3.42 13.83
N SER A 141 1.59 4.23 13.43
CA SER A 141 0.95 5.17 14.35
C SER A 141 0.07 4.49 15.40
N GLY A 142 -0.41 3.28 15.12
CA GLY A 142 -1.45 2.60 15.91
C GLY A 142 -2.89 3.04 15.58
N GLU A 143 -3.06 4.01 14.67
CA GLU A 143 -4.37 4.55 14.26
C GLU A 143 -5.08 3.68 13.21
N PHE A 144 -4.45 2.59 12.76
CA PHE A 144 -5.03 1.65 11.81
C PHE A 144 -5.29 0.31 12.51
N ILE A 145 -6.55 -0.10 12.55
CA ILE A 145 -6.94 -1.47 12.91
C ILE A 145 -6.75 -2.32 11.65
N GLN A 146 -5.93 -3.38 11.74
CA GLN A 146 -5.65 -4.28 10.62
C GLN A 146 -6.93 -4.91 10.09
N MET A 147 -7.00 -5.21 8.80
CA MET A 147 -8.23 -5.75 8.21
C MET A 147 -8.61 -7.09 8.84
N LYS A 148 -7.64 -7.94 9.19
CA LYS A 148 -7.88 -9.21 9.87
C LYS A 148 -8.60 -9.04 11.22
N ASP A 149 -8.26 -7.99 11.96
CA ASP A 149 -8.85 -7.69 13.27
C ASP A 149 -10.23 -7.00 13.18
N ARG A 150 -10.63 -6.55 11.98
CA ARG A 150 -11.95 -5.91 11.79
C ARG A 150 -13.09 -6.93 11.69
N ASP A 151 -12.79 -8.11 11.17
CA ASP A 151 -13.80 -9.16 10.97
C ASP A 151 -14.15 -9.90 12.27
N GLU A 152 -13.34 -9.75 13.34
CA GLU A 152 -13.64 -10.30 14.67
C GLU A 152 -14.55 -9.39 15.53
N GLY A 153 -14.84 -8.16 15.07
CA GLY A 153 -15.68 -7.19 15.77
C GLY A 153 -17.16 -7.18 15.35
N GLY A 154 -17.57 -8.09 14.45
CA GLY A 154 -18.92 -8.16 13.91
C GLY A 154 -19.68 -9.41 14.34
N GLN A 155 -20.24 -9.38 15.55
CA GLN A 155 -21.45 -10.15 15.90
C GLN A 155 -22.66 -9.21 15.92
#